data_AF-A0A2T0QXZ9-F1
#
_entry.id   AF-A0A2T0QXZ9-F1
#
_cell.length_a   1.000
_cell.length_b   1.000
_cell.length_c   1.000
_cell.angle_alpha   90.00
_cell.angle_beta   90.00
_cell.angle_gamma   90.00
#
_symmetry.space_group_name_H-M   'P 1'
#
loop_
_entity.id
_entity.type
_entity.pdbx_description
1 polymer ?
#
loop_
_entity_poly.entity_id
_entity_poly.type
_entity_poly.pdbx_seq_one_letter_code
_entity_poly.pdbx_strand_id
1 'polypeptide(L)'
;MTLRVPGPRPRTDLPTVLVRGVVEHGDARGRALGFPTANLPIVGTGPADGVWAGTVQVDPDQDGPVHVAAVSVGRRPTYYADGVRLLEAFLLDVTLDLYDHEVLVTLHRHLRPQLAFSGSDELVEQMHRDVAATREWAAATVR
;
A
#
# COMPACT_ATOMS: atom_id res chain seq x y z
N MET A 1 -17.15 -17.65 19.98
CA MET A 1 -17.80 -17.00 18.83
C MET A 1 -17.54 -15.52 18.95
N THR A 2 -16.40 -15.06 18.43
CA THR A 2 -15.93 -13.67 18.59
C THR A 2 -16.50 -12.85 17.44
N LEU A 3 -17.40 -11.92 17.74
CA LEU A 3 -17.92 -10.98 16.75
C LEU A 3 -16.74 -10.14 16.25
N ARG A 4 -16.30 -10.33 15.00
CA ARG A 4 -15.35 -9.41 14.36
C ARG A 4 -16.10 -8.13 14.04
N VAL A 5 -15.69 -7.03 14.67
CA VAL A 5 -16.19 -5.70 14.36
C VAL A 5 -15.53 -5.28 13.04
N PRO A 6 -16.30 -4.90 12.00
CA PRO A 6 -15.73 -4.35 10.77
C PRO A 6 -14.89 -3.11 11.09
N GLY A 7 -13.70 -3.03 10.50
CA GLY A 7 -12.83 -1.85 10.63
C GLY A 7 -13.49 -0.59 10.05
N PRO A 8 -13.00 0.61 10.42
CA PRO A 8 -13.55 1.86 9.92
C PRO A 8 -13.45 1.92 8.38
N ARG A 9 -14.55 2.32 7.73
CA ARG A 9 -14.62 2.48 6.27
C ARG A 9 -14.51 3.98 5.92
N PRO A 10 -13.55 4.40 5.08
CA PRO A 10 -13.43 5.80 4.66
C PRO A 10 -14.69 6.29 3.94
N ARG A 11 -14.99 7.60 4.05
CA ARG A 11 -16.07 8.23 3.25
C ARG A 11 -15.69 8.20 1.76
N THR A 12 -16.62 7.78 0.91
CA THR A 12 -16.39 7.43 -0.51
C THR A 12 -16.70 8.56 -1.50
N ASP A 13 -16.50 9.83 -1.15
CA ASP A 13 -16.85 10.99 -2.02
C ASP A 13 -15.72 11.45 -2.96
N LEU A 14 -14.55 10.79 -2.94
CA LEU A 14 -13.46 11.05 -3.88
C LEU A 14 -13.25 9.87 -4.84
N PRO A 15 -12.90 10.12 -6.13
CA PRO A 15 -12.57 9.07 -7.06
C PRO A 15 -11.37 8.28 -6.51
N THR A 16 -11.61 7.01 -6.23
CA THR A 16 -10.62 6.09 -5.68
C THR A 16 -10.22 5.07 -6.74
N VAL A 17 -8.93 4.74 -6.81
CA VAL A 17 -8.46 3.65 -7.67
C VAL A 17 -8.42 2.38 -6.84
N LEU A 18 -9.04 1.31 -7.34
CA LEU A 18 -9.06 0.01 -6.69
C LEU A 18 -8.10 -0.95 -7.41
N VAL A 19 -7.30 -1.65 -6.62
CA VAL A 19 -6.41 -2.71 -7.09
C VAL A 19 -6.70 -3.96 -6.26
N ARG A 20 -7.21 -5.00 -6.91
CA ARG A 20 -7.49 -6.31 -6.30
C ARG A 20 -6.46 -7.32 -6.80
N GLY A 21 -5.94 -8.16 -5.92
CA GLY A 21 -5.00 -9.20 -6.30
C GLY A 21 -4.52 -10.04 -5.11
N VAL A 22 -3.83 -11.12 -5.42
CA VAL A 22 -3.15 -11.97 -4.44
C VAL A 22 -1.80 -11.36 -4.10
N VAL A 23 -1.47 -11.29 -2.82
CA VAL A 23 -0.19 -10.75 -2.36
C VAL A 23 0.93 -11.72 -2.71
N GLU A 24 1.93 -11.20 -3.45
CA GLU A 24 3.09 -11.97 -3.87
C GLU A 24 4.31 -11.75 -2.97
N HIS A 25 5.20 -12.74 -3.01
CA HIS A 25 6.53 -12.62 -2.45
C HIS A 25 7.38 -11.67 -3.31
N GLY A 26 7.67 -10.47 -2.79
CA GLY A 26 8.62 -9.54 -3.40
C GLY A 26 10.07 -9.75 -2.91
N ASP A 27 10.96 -8.81 -3.25
CA ASP A 27 12.38 -8.88 -2.88
C ASP A 27 12.66 -8.68 -1.38
N ALA A 28 11.61 -8.55 -0.56
CA ALA A 28 11.64 -8.30 0.88
C ALA A 28 12.53 -7.12 1.34
N ARG A 29 12.90 -6.20 0.43
CA ARG A 29 13.78 -5.06 0.73
C ARG A 29 13.21 -4.14 1.80
N GLY A 30 11.91 -3.84 1.74
CA GLY A 30 11.23 -3.05 2.77
C GLY A 30 11.34 -3.70 4.15
N ARG A 31 11.21 -5.03 4.25
CA ARG A 31 11.32 -5.76 5.52
C ARG A 31 12.70 -5.57 6.18
N ALA A 32 13.78 -5.59 5.40
CA ALA A 32 15.13 -5.35 5.91
C ALA A 32 15.31 -3.90 6.44
N LEU A 33 14.49 -2.96 5.98
CA LEU A 33 14.48 -1.56 6.41
C LEU A 33 13.47 -1.27 7.52
N GLY A 34 12.75 -2.28 8.03
CA GLY A 34 11.69 -2.11 9.04
C GLY A 34 10.30 -1.79 8.48
N PHE A 35 10.11 -1.89 7.16
CA PHE A 35 8.86 -1.62 6.44
C PHE A 35 8.40 -2.83 5.62
N PRO A 36 7.88 -3.90 6.25
CA PRO A 36 7.32 -5.03 5.49
C PRO A 36 6.15 -4.59 4.60
N THR A 37 6.24 -4.89 3.30
CA THR A 37 5.21 -4.53 2.31
C THR A 37 4.54 -5.75 1.70
N ALA A 38 3.23 -5.64 1.47
CA ALA A 38 2.47 -6.54 0.60
C ALA A 38 2.62 -6.09 -0.86
N ASN A 39 3.02 -7.00 -1.74
CA ASN A 39 3.30 -6.69 -3.15
C ASN A 39 2.16 -7.19 -4.04
N LEU A 40 1.64 -6.33 -4.90
CA LEU A 40 0.63 -6.67 -5.90
C LEU A 40 1.13 -6.22 -7.29
N PRO A 41 1.31 -7.13 -8.26
CA PRO A 41 1.56 -6.75 -9.64
C PRO A 41 0.39 -5.95 -10.20
N ILE A 42 0.71 -4.92 -11.01
CA ILE A 42 -0.31 -4.14 -11.71
C ILE A 42 -0.26 -4.52 -13.20
N VAL A 43 -1.37 -5.04 -13.72
CA VAL A 43 -1.53 -5.35 -15.15
C VAL A 43 -2.27 -4.19 -15.84
N GLY A 44 -1.76 -3.74 -17.00
CA GLY A 44 -2.44 -2.74 -17.85
C GLY A 44 -2.33 -1.28 -17.36
N THR A 45 -3.32 -0.46 -17.71
CA THR A 45 -3.42 0.94 -17.25
C THR A 45 -3.81 0.96 -15.78
N GLY A 46 -2.90 1.40 -14.91
CA GLY A 46 -3.14 1.47 -13.47
C GLY A 46 -3.11 2.90 -12.93
N PRO A 47 -3.05 3.06 -11.59
CA PRO A 47 -2.95 4.37 -10.93
C PRO A 47 -1.76 5.19 -11.42
N ALA A 48 -1.60 6.47 -11.06
CA ALA A 48 -0.34 7.17 -11.31
C ALA A 48 0.79 6.61 -10.43
N ASP A 49 2.02 6.61 -10.95
CA ASP A 49 3.21 6.27 -10.16
C ASP A 49 3.39 7.30 -9.03
N GLY A 50 3.80 6.82 -7.86
CA GLY A 50 4.04 7.63 -6.68
C GLY A 50 3.63 6.93 -5.39
N VAL A 51 3.61 7.68 -4.31
CA VAL A 51 3.15 7.20 -3.00
C VAL A 51 1.77 7.75 -2.72
N TRP A 52 0.91 6.88 -2.23
CA TRP A 52 -0.49 7.13 -1.94
C TRP A 52 -0.80 6.80 -0.48
N ALA A 53 -1.70 7.57 0.13
CA ALA A 53 -2.41 7.13 1.31
C ALA A 53 -3.60 6.27 0.88
N GLY A 54 -3.75 5.11 1.50
CA GLY A 54 -4.67 4.07 1.06
C GLY A 54 -5.24 3.22 2.19
N THR A 55 -6.11 2.29 1.80
CA THR A 55 -6.58 1.20 2.67
C THR A 55 -6.38 -0.15 2.00
N VAL A 56 -6.11 -1.19 2.78
CA VAL A 56 -6.04 -2.58 2.35
C VAL A 56 -7.10 -3.38 3.08
N GLN A 57 -8.04 -3.95 2.34
CA GLN A 57 -8.98 -4.93 2.86
C GLN A 57 -8.45 -6.34 2.60
N VAL A 58 -8.30 -7.13 3.66
CA VAL A 58 -7.85 -8.53 3.58
C VAL A 58 -9.07 -9.42 3.35
N ASP A 59 -8.97 -10.41 2.47
CA ASP A 59 -10.04 -11.36 2.12
C ASP A 59 -11.39 -10.65 1.84
N PRO A 60 -11.46 -9.77 0.82
CA PRO A 60 -12.59 -8.86 0.61
C PRO A 60 -13.92 -9.58 0.38
N ASP A 61 -13.92 -10.78 -0.22
CA ASP A 61 -15.14 -11.58 -0.43
C ASP A 61 -15.72 -12.15 0.88
N GLN A 62 -14.95 -12.09 1.97
CA GLN A 62 -15.36 -12.51 3.31
C GLN A 62 -15.60 -11.32 4.26
N ASP A 63 -15.68 -10.09 3.71
CA ASP A 63 -15.75 -8.83 4.48
C ASP A 63 -14.66 -8.75 5.56
N GLY A 64 -13.44 -9.14 5.19
CA GLY A 64 -12.31 -9.13 6.12
C GLY A 64 -11.86 -7.71 6.50
N PRO A 65 -10.88 -7.62 7.41
CA PRO A 65 -10.53 -6.37 8.08
C PRO A 65 -9.87 -5.38 7.11
N VAL A 66 -10.10 -4.10 7.38
CA VAL A 66 -9.53 -2.98 6.62
C VAL A 66 -8.43 -2.32 7.45
N HIS A 67 -7.27 -2.12 6.82
CA HIS A 67 -6.10 -1.49 7.42
C HIS A 67 -5.69 -0.25 6.63
N VAL A 68 -5.26 0.80 7.33
CA VAL A 68 -4.65 1.98 6.69
C VAL A 68 -3.25 1.60 6.18
N ALA A 69 -2.90 2.09 4.99
CA ALA A 69 -1.62 1.78 4.38
C ALA A 69 -1.00 2.98 3.66
N ALA A 70 0.33 3.09 3.75
CA ALA A 70 1.12 3.88 2.81
C ALA A 70 1.44 2.96 1.62
N VAL A 71 1.10 3.40 0.41
CA VAL A 71 1.12 2.56 -0.78
C VAL A 71 2.04 3.16 -1.84
N SER A 72 3.16 2.51 -2.12
CA SER A 72 4.04 2.87 -3.23
C SER A 72 3.54 2.19 -4.51
N VAL A 73 3.45 2.96 -5.58
CA VAL A 73 3.12 2.48 -6.92
C VAL A 73 4.25 2.88 -7.85
N GLY A 74 4.92 1.91 -8.47
CA GLY A 74 6.04 2.20 -9.35
C GLY A 74 6.53 0.99 -10.12
N ARG A 75 7.64 1.16 -10.83
CA ARG A 75 8.30 0.08 -11.58
C ARG A 75 9.56 -0.34 -10.85
N ARG A 76 9.75 -1.65 -10.69
CA ARG A 76 11.09 -2.16 -10.35
C ARG A 76 11.96 -2.10 -11.61
N PRO A 77 13.16 -1.53 -11.55
CA PRO A 77 14.12 -1.66 -12.65
C PRO A 77 14.36 -3.15 -12.89
N THR A 78 14.05 -3.63 -14.09
CA THR A 78 14.45 -4.98 -14.54
C THR A 78 15.54 -4.86 -15.59
N TYR A 79 16.11 -5.98 -16.02
CA TYR A 79 17.08 -6.01 -17.12
C TYR A 79 16.50 -5.41 -18.43
N TYR A 80 15.17 -5.37 -18.56
CA TYR A 80 14.46 -4.73 -19.68
C TYR A 80 13.85 -3.39 -19.27
N ALA A 81 13.74 -2.47 -20.24
CA ALA A 81 13.30 -1.08 -20.04
C ALA A 81 11.86 -0.94 -19.51
N ASP A 82 11.01 -1.95 -19.76
CA ASP A 82 9.61 -1.99 -19.34
C ASP A 82 9.42 -2.84 -18.08
N GLY A 83 10.16 -2.49 -17.02
CA GLY A 83 10.16 -3.22 -15.75
C GLY A 83 8.77 -3.45 -15.16
N VAL A 84 8.64 -4.50 -14.34
CA VAL A 84 7.37 -4.91 -13.73
C VAL A 84 6.83 -3.79 -12.85
N ARG A 85 5.58 -3.41 -13.11
CA ARG A 85 4.87 -2.40 -12.33
C ARG A 85 4.17 -3.04 -11.15
N LEU A 86 4.38 -2.48 -9.98
CA LEU A 86 3.96 -3.06 -8.71
C LEU A 86 3.35 -2.00 -7.81
N LEU A 87 2.41 -2.46 -6.99
CA LEU A 87 1.92 -1.79 -5.82
C LEU A 87 2.54 -2.45 -4.60
N GLU A 88 3.13 -1.65 -3.71
CA GLU A 88 3.75 -2.10 -2.46
C GLU A 88 3.05 -1.38 -1.30
N ALA A 89 2.24 -2.11 -0.54
CA ALA A 89 1.46 -1.57 0.57
C ALA A 89 2.14 -1.86 1.91
N PHE A 90 2.50 -0.81 2.65
CA PHE A 90 2.93 -0.88 4.04
C PHE A 90 1.75 -0.60 4.95
N LEU A 91 1.30 -1.59 5.72
CA LEU A 91 0.21 -1.41 6.68
C LEU A 91 0.69 -0.63 7.91
N LEU A 92 -0.09 0.36 8.32
CA LEU A 92 0.21 1.14 9.52
C LEU A 92 -0.23 0.39 10.78
N ASP A 93 0.61 0.44 11.83
CA ASP A 93 0.33 -0.07 13.19
C ASP A 93 0.04 -1.56 13.31
N VAL A 94 0.26 -2.33 12.26
CA VAL A 94 -0.01 -3.75 12.24
C VAL A 94 1.08 -4.48 11.46
N THR A 95 1.45 -5.66 11.92
CA THR A 95 2.29 -6.59 11.18
C THR A 95 1.47 -7.84 10.90
N LEU A 96 1.15 -8.07 9.63
CA LEU A 96 0.44 -9.25 9.17
C LEU A 96 1.29 -9.94 8.10
N ASP A 97 1.33 -11.27 8.16
CA ASP A 97 1.71 -12.05 7.00
C ASP A 97 0.49 -12.11 6.08
N LEU A 98 0.62 -11.52 4.89
CA LEU A 98 -0.44 -11.45 3.90
C LEU A 98 -0.12 -12.29 2.68
N TYR A 99 0.99 -13.04 2.65
CA TYR A 99 1.30 -13.85 1.48
C TYR A 99 0.16 -14.82 1.17
N ASP A 100 -0.13 -14.97 -0.12
CA ASP A 100 -1.19 -15.82 -0.66
C ASP A 100 -2.63 -15.40 -0.28
N HIS A 101 -2.79 -14.34 0.53
CA HIS A 101 -4.10 -13.72 0.75
C HIS A 101 -4.50 -12.85 -0.44
N GLU A 102 -5.79 -12.87 -0.76
CA GLU A 102 -6.38 -11.89 -1.64
C GLU A 102 -6.64 -10.59 -0.88
N VAL A 103 -6.27 -9.47 -1.47
CA VAL A 103 -6.53 -8.15 -0.89
C VAL A 103 -7.14 -7.21 -1.90
N LEU A 104 -7.91 -6.24 -1.38
CA LEU A 104 -8.40 -5.09 -2.12
C LEU A 104 -7.71 -3.83 -1.58
N VAL A 105 -6.87 -3.22 -2.40
CA VAL A 105 -6.23 -1.94 -2.10
C VAL A 105 -7.05 -0.81 -2.70
N THR A 106 -7.38 0.18 -1.88
CA THR A 106 -8.03 1.43 -2.31
C THR A 106 -7.04 2.57 -2.16
N LEU A 107 -6.70 3.22 -3.28
CA LEU A 107 -5.84 4.40 -3.32
C LEU A 107 -6.71 5.65 -3.20
N HIS A 108 -6.53 6.39 -2.10
CA HIS A 108 -7.39 7.52 -1.74
C HIS A 108 -6.75 8.87 -2.06
N ARG A 109 -5.49 9.08 -1.68
CA ARG A 109 -4.81 10.36 -1.84
C ARG A 109 -3.40 10.16 -2.36
N HIS A 110 -3.07 10.77 -3.49
CA HIS A 110 -1.68 10.86 -3.94
C HIS A 110 -0.92 11.82 -3.01
N LEU A 111 0.16 11.32 -2.40
CA LEU A 111 0.99 12.08 -1.47
C LEU A 111 2.17 12.73 -2.19
N ARG A 112 2.82 11.99 -3.09
CA ARG A 112 3.99 12.46 -3.85
C ARG A 112 4.30 11.57 -5.06
N PRO A 113 5.02 12.07 -6.07
CA PRO A 113 5.61 11.23 -7.12
C PRO A 113 6.68 10.26 -6.56
N GLN A 114 7.13 9.33 -7.41
CA GLN A 114 8.31 8.51 -7.13
C GLN A 114 9.57 9.39 -7.04
N LEU A 115 10.46 9.05 -6.11
CA LEU A 115 11.71 9.76 -5.87
C LEU A 115 12.87 8.77 -5.99
N ALA A 116 13.99 9.23 -6.54
CA ALA A 116 15.25 8.51 -6.49
C ALA A 116 15.99 8.92 -5.21
N PHE A 117 16.61 7.95 -4.54
CA PHE A 117 17.38 8.19 -3.32
C PHE A 117 18.83 7.80 -3.55
N SER A 118 19.74 8.55 -2.93
CA SER A 118 21.18 8.31 -3.00
C SER A 118 21.64 7.16 -2.10
N GLY A 119 20.82 6.77 -1.12
CA GLY A 119 21.11 5.69 -0.18
C GLY A 119 19.89 5.26 0.66
N SER A 120 20.08 4.25 1.50
CA SER A 120 19.03 3.66 2.35
C SER A 120 18.49 4.63 3.39
N ASP A 121 19.34 5.49 3.95
CA ASP A 121 18.96 6.39 5.04
C ASP A 121 17.97 7.45 4.55
N GLU A 122 18.26 8.06 3.40
CA GLU A 122 17.37 9.03 2.73
C GLU A 122 16.02 8.39 2.36
N LEU A 123 16.05 7.14 1.88
CA LEU A 123 14.84 6.37 1.61
C LEU A 123 14.02 6.17 2.90
N VAL A 124 14.65 5.70 3.98
CA VAL A 124 13.97 5.44 5.26
C VAL A 124 13.38 6.72 5.85
N GLU A 125 14.11 7.82 5.84
CA GLU A 125 13.60 9.14 6.27
C GLU A 125 12.37 9.54 5.46
N GLN A 126 12.40 9.36 4.15
CA GLN A 126 11.23 9.66 3.31
C GLN A 126 10.06 8.72 3.60
N MET A 127 10.31 7.42 3.82
CA MET A 127 9.26 6.47 4.19
C MET A 127 8.58 6.84 5.51
N HIS A 128 9.33 7.34 6.51
CA HIS A 128 8.74 7.89 7.73
C HIS A 128 7.84 9.09 7.48
N ARG A 129 8.26 10.02 6.60
CA ARG A 129 7.41 11.16 6.18
C ARG A 129 6.13 10.70 5.50
N ASP A 130 6.22 9.70 4.63
CA ASP A 130 5.07 9.14 3.92
C ASP A 130 4.06 8.48 4.87
N VAL A 131 4.56 7.76 5.89
CA VAL A 131 3.73 7.18 6.95
C VAL A 131 3.06 8.25 7.79
N ALA A 132 3.78 9.32 8.16
CA ALA A 132 3.20 10.43 8.92
C ALA A 132 2.08 11.13 8.13
N ALA A 133 2.31 11.44 6.84
CA ALA A 133 1.29 12.03 5.98
C ALA A 133 0.08 11.11 5.78
N THR A 134 0.30 9.79 5.74
CA THR A 134 -0.78 8.79 5.67
C THR A 134 -1.62 8.79 6.95
N ARG A 135 -1.00 8.92 8.13
CA ARG A 135 -1.75 9.08 9.40
C ARG A 135 -2.58 10.35 9.43
N GLU A 136 -2.01 11.47 9.00
CA GLU A 136 -2.73 12.75 8.95
C GLU A 136 -3.96 12.65 8.05
N TRP A 137 -3.81 12.04 6.86
CA TRP A 137 -4.93 11.74 5.97
C TRP A 137 -5.97 10.83 6.66
N ALA A 138 -5.54 9.72 7.26
CA ALA A 138 -6.45 8.79 7.90
C ALA A 138 -7.24 9.45 9.04
N ALA A 139 -6.59 10.24 9.90
CA ALA A 139 -7.26 10.97 10.99
C ALA A 139 -8.32 11.97 10.48
N ALA A 140 -8.13 12.52 9.27
CA ALA A 140 -9.07 13.45 8.67
C ALA A 140 -10.24 12.76 7.94
N THR A 141 -10.08 11.53 7.45
CA THR A 141 -10.97 10.92 6.45
C THR A 141 -11.52 9.54 6.82
N VAL A 142 -10.83 8.81 7.70
CA VAL A 142 -11.22 7.47 8.21
C VAL A 142 -11.71 7.65 9.64
N ARG A 143 -13.00 7.39 9.90
CA ARG A 143 -13.62 7.47 11.24
C ARG A 143 -14.19 6.13 11.64
#